data_AF-A0A915K0V7-F1
#
_entry.id   AF-A0A915K0V7-F1
#
_cell.length_a   1.000
_cell.length_b   1.000
_cell.length_c   1.000
_cell.angle_alpha   90.00
_cell.angle_beta   90.00
_cell.angle_gamma   90.00
#
_symmetry.space_group_name_H-M   'P 1'
#
loop_
_entity.id
_entity.type
_entity.pdbx_description
1 polymer ?
#
loop_
_entity_poly.entity_id
_entity_poly.type
_entity_poly.pdbx_seq_one_letter_code
_entity_poly.pdbx_strand_id
1 'polypeptide(L)'
;RVPCGLVCQYFNDYVQTLGLTDNCSNNTLITKVRKIIQSSDKNPTINESTGTNAHTCAISFCSCQDQSDLYVWEIYGYHSKTNKLCKYRCKRVVLACGSSSPKRLNVPNEDAPNILHSNASRSRCHLGLFVPSKFCDNIRKCNLPVLVVGDGLSAADTVTRLLLAEIPVIHSFRRSLQEVRHSFTKFSKILYPEYHKLCQLMTPGVNDRLYTAYPNTEVIGFSRIPNVKCRLIPEGKNFGFDASSTVVKLKSTLVDRSDDAIVDDLTFSKAVISIGYRPNLKFFDDRYKKSLAGNHWKNLDSKCNLVDVDPFTKKSRGDPTIYALGPLIADNFVRYLIGGSMAVASDLIKELS
;
A
#
# COMPACT_ATOMS: atom_id res chain seq x y z
N ARG A 1 -15.27 12.09 4.37
CA ARG A 1 -14.72 10.75 4.06
C ARG A 1 -14.66 9.93 5.36
N VAL A 2 -14.90 8.62 5.27
CA VAL A 2 -15.07 7.68 6.41
C VAL A 2 -13.71 7.33 7.06
N PRO A 3 -13.56 7.33 8.40
CA PRO A 3 -12.32 6.91 9.07
C PRO A 3 -11.94 5.46 8.76
N CYS A 4 -10.65 5.17 8.59
CA CYS A 4 -10.17 3.80 8.31
C CYS A 4 -10.55 2.80 9.42
N GLY A 5 -10.54 3.22 10.68
CA GLY A 5 -11.01 2.39 11.80
C GLY A 5 -12.50 2.01 11.64
N LEU A 6 -13.31 2.94 11.16
CA LEU A 6 -14.73 2.70 10.87
C LEU A 6 -14.91 1.80 9.64
N VAL A 7 -14.01 1.88 8.65
CA VAL A 7 -14.00 0.97 7.48
C VAL A 7 -13.62 -0.46 7.89
N CYS A 8 -12.59 -0.63 8.73
CA CYS A 8 -12.19 -1.94 9.24
C CYS A 8 -13.30 -2.57 10.09
N GLN A 9 -13.89 -1.78 10.98
CA GLN A 9 -15.04 -2.19 11.78
C GLN A 9 -16.24 -2.54 10.89
N TYR A 10 -16.53 -1.72 9.89
CA TYR A 10 -17.56 -2.00 8.89
C TYR A 10 -17.37 -3.37 8.24
N PHE A 11 -16.16 -3.73 7.78
CA PHE A 11 -15.95 -5.05 7.17
C PHE A 11 -16.07 -6.20 8.17
N ASN A 12 -15.66 -6.00 9.42
CA ASN A 12 -15.85 -6.99 10.48
C ASN A 12 -17.35 -7.21 10.77
N ASP A 13 -18.11 -6.12 10.88
CA ASP A 13 -19.56 -6.15 11.16
C ASP A 13 -20.33 -6.68 9.94
N TYR A 14 -19.85 -6.40 8.73
CA TYR A 14 -20.42 -6.90 7.47
C TYR A 14 -20.36 -8.43 7.37
N VAL A 15 -19.24 -9.04 7.76
CA VAL A 15 -19.09 -10.51 7.84
C VAL A 15 -20.11 -11.11 8.80
N GLN A 16 -20.34 -10.47 9.96
CA GLN A 16 -21.32 -10.91 10.94
C GLN A 16 -22.76 -10.75 10.41
N THR A 17 -23.07 -9.59 9.84
CA THR A 17 -24.40 -9.25 9.32
C THR A 17 -24.84 -10.20 8.21
N LEU A 18 -23.91 -10.65 7.38
CA LEU A 18 -24.18 -11.60 6.30
C LEU A 18 -24.12 -13.08 6.72
N GLY A 19 -23.86 -13.39 8.00
CA GLY A 19 -23.74 -14.77 8.47
C GLY A 19 -22.53 -15.51 7.89
N LEU A 20 -21.46 -14.80 7.52
CA LEU A 20 -20.26 -15.36 6.91
C LEU A 20 -19.18 -15.74 7.93
N THR A 21 -19.49 -15.66 9.22
CA THR A 21 -18.54 -15.85 10.33
C THR A 21 -17.85 -17.20 10.31
N ASP A 22 -18.57 -18.26 9.95
CA ASP A 22 -18.03 -19.63 9.96
C ASP A 22 -16.96 -19.84 8.87
N ASN A 23 -17.04 -19.05 7.80
CA ASN A 23 -16.12 -19.08 6.66
C ASN A 23 -15.10 -17.94 6.69
N CYS A 24 -15.10 -17.11 7.74
CA CYS A 24 -14.25 -15.92 7.82
C CYS A 24 -13.51 -15.85 9.15
N SER A 25 -12.18 -15.89 9.09
CA SER A 25 -11.33 -15.76 10.27
C SER A 25 -10.80 -14.33 10.41
N ASN A 26 -11.58 -13.48 11.10
CA ASN A 26 -11.16 -12.11 11.42
C ASN A 26 -10.01 -12.10 12.42
N ASN A 27 -9.15 -11.07 12.35
CA ASN A 27 -7.96 -10.90 13.19
C ASN A 27 -6.87 -11.99 13.01
N THR A 28 -6.88 -12.75 11.92
CA THR A 28 -5.86 -13.76 11.62
C THR A 28 -4.75 -13.21 10.74
N LEU A 29 -3.50 -13.32 11.19
CA LEU A 29 -2.32 -12.96 10.40
C LEU A 29 -1.69 -14.21 9.79
N ILE A 30 -1.62 -14.25 8.47
CA ILE A 30 -0.95 -15.32 7.72
C ILE A 30 0.56 -15.09 7.72
N THR A 31 1.31 -16.11 8.12
CA THR A 31 2.77 -16.07 8.22
C THR A 31 3.45 -16.92 7.15
N LYS A 32 2.81 -17.99 6.69
CA LYS A 32 3.38 -18.88 5.66
C LYS A 32 2.29 -19.52 4.81
N VAL A 33 2.50 -19.57 3.50
CA VAL A 33 1.66 -20.30 2.55
C VAL A 33 2.59 -21.17 1.71
N ARG A 34 2.37 -22.48 1.71
CA ARG A 34 3.20 -23.43 0.94
C ARG A 34 2.36 -24.44 0.19
N LYS A 35 2.86 -24.85 -0.97
CA LYS A 35 2.29 -25.94 -1.74
C LYS A 35 2.73 -27.27 -1.12
N ILE A 36 1.79 -28.21 -0.99
CA ILE A 36 2.09 -29.60 -0.61
C ILE A 36 2.67 -30.27 -1.85
N ILE A 37 3.94 -30.62 -1.80
CA ILE A 37 4.57 -31.43 -2.85
C ILE A 37 4.28 -32.87 -2.48
N GLN A 38 3.36 -33.51 -3.22
CA GLN A 38 3.20 -34.96 -3.14
C GLN A 38 4.42 -35.58 -3.85
N SER A 39 5.31 -36.21 -3.09
CA SER A 39 6.37 -37.02 -3.68
C SER A 39 5.72 -38.18 -4.41
N SER A 40 5.84 -38.21 -5.74
CA SER A 40 5.38 -39.31 -6.60
C SER A 40 6.25 -40.56 -6.51
N ASP A 41 7.07 -40.72 -5.46
CA ASP A 41 7.83 -41.93 -5.17
C ASP A 41 7.21 -42.65 -3.96
N LYS A 42 6.05 -43.28 -4.16
CA LYS A 42 5.59 -44.35 -3.28
C LYS A 42 6.04 -45.69 -3.87
N ASN A 43 7.30 -46.06 -3.66
CA ASN A 43 7.63 -47.48 -3.56
C ASN A 43 7.02 -47.98 -2.24
N PRO A 44 6.20 -49.03 -2.24
CA PRO A 44 5.61 -49.55 -1.02
C PRO A 44 6.66 -50.39 -0.29
N THR A 45 7.48 -49.78 0.56
CA THR A 45 8.23 -50.53 1.57
C THR A 45 7.37 -50.71 2.81
N ILE A 46 7.11 -51.99 3.05
CA ILE A 46 6.38 -52.59 4.15
C ILE A 46 7.15 -52.37 5.46
N ASN A 47 6.40 -51.99 6.51
CA ASN A 47 6.68 -52.05 7.96
C ASN A 47 7.75 -51.07 8.52
N GLU A 48 7.67 -50.53 9.74
CA GLU A 48 7.09 -51.05 10.99
C GLU A 48 6.87 -49.91 12.01
N SER A 49 5.80 -50.04 12.81
CA SER A 49 5.56 -49.48 14.16
C SER A 49 6.25 -48.16 14.60
N THR A 50 5.47 -47.09 14.66
CA THR A 50 5.34 -46.26 15.88
C THR A 50 4.07 -45.45 15.79
N GLY A 51 3.17 -45.68 16.75
CA GLY A 51 1.86 -45.04 16.80
C GLY A 51 1.95 -43.54 17.07
N THR A 52 1.18 -42.77 16.30
CA THR A 52 0.27 -41.70 16.77
C THR A 52 -0.43 -41.10 15.53
N ASN A 53 -1.31 -41.90 14.92
CA ASN A 53 -2.28 -41.40 13.96
C ASN A 53 -3.57 -41.03 14.72
N ALA A 54 -3.84 -39.74 14.89
CA ALA A 54 -5.21 -39.24 15.02
C ALA A 54 -5.26 -37.75 14.67
N HIS A 55 -5.87 -37.49 13.52
CA HIS A 55 -6.18 -36.19 12.96
C HIS A 55 -7.27 -35.48 13.78
N THR A 56 -7.25 -34.15 13.85
CA THR A 56 -8.46 -33.37 14.19
C THR A 56 -8.51 -32.10 13.34
N CYS A 57 -9.50 -32.06 12.44
CA CYS A 57 -9.95 -30.87 11.75
C CYS A 57 -10.54 -29.91 12.78
N ALA A 58 -10.05 -28.66 12.84
CA ALA A 58 -10.48 -27.66 13.84
C ALA A 58 -11.86 -27.02 13.53
N ILE A 59 -12.67 -27.63 12.66
CA ILE A 59 -14.00 -27.17 12.28
C ILE A 59 -15.01 -28.16 12.85
N SER A 60 -15.86 -27.69 13.77
CA SER A 60 -16.77 -28.53 14.58
C SER A 60 -17.90 -29.21 13.79
N PHE A 61 -17.91 -29.11 12.47
CA PHE A 61 -18.93 -29.69 11.58
C PHE A 61 -18.36 -30.34 10.29
N CYS A 62 -17.08 -30.74 10.24
CA CYS A 62 -16.57 -31.48 9.07
C CYS A 62 -16.72 -33.00 9.26
N SER A 63 -17.60 -33.62 8.48
CA SER A 63 -17.77 -35.07 8.33
C SER A 63 -16.86 -35.65 7.23
N CYS A 64 -15.66 -35.08 7.06
CA CYS A 64 -14.73 -35.45 6.01
C CYS A 64 -13.80 -36.59 6.47
N GLN A 65 -13.97 -37.79 5.90
CA GLN A 65 -12.94 -38.85 5.90
C GLN A 65 -11.64 -38.30 5.30
N ASP A 66 -10.48 -38.64 5.87
CA ASP A 66 -9.15 -38.14 5.49
C ASP A 66 -8.81 -38.44 4.01
N GLN A 67 -9.20 -37.54 3.11
CA GLN A 67 -8.70 -37.48 1.74
C GLN A 67 -7.52 -36.51 1.67
N SER A 68 -6.36 -36.94 2.17
CA SER A 68 -5.11 -36.16 2.14
C SER A 68 -4.68 -35.74 0.73
N ASP A 69 -5.11 -36.50 -0.28
CA ASP A 69 -4.68 -36.31 -1.67
C ASP A 69 -5.42 -35.17 -2.40
N LEU A 70 -6.47 -34.60 -1.79
CA LEU A 70 -7.27 -33.51 -2.37
C LEU A 70 -6.67 -32.12 -2.13
N TYR A 71 -5.90 -31.92 -1.06
CA TYR A 71 -5.42 -30.61 -0.65
C TYR A 71 -4.03 -30.34 -1.21
N VAL A 72 -3.87 -29.17 -1.83
CA VAL A 72 -2.62 -28.78 -2.51
C VAL A 72 -1.86 -27.71 -1.70
N TRP A 73 -2.50 -27.11 -0.71
CA TRP A 73 -1.96 -25.97 0.04
C TRP A 73 -2.01 -26.17 1.55
N GLU A 74 -0.96 -25.73 2.24
CA GLU A 74 -0.95 -25.50 3.68
C GLU A 74 -0.68 -24.02 3.99
N ILE A 75 -1.56 -23.45 4.80
CA ILE A 75 -1.52 -22.05 5.23
C ILE A 75 -1.35 -22.02 6.75
N TYR A 76 -0.38 -21.27 7.21
CA TYR A 76 -0.05 -21.08 8.62
C TYR A 76 -0.23 -19.62 9.00
N GLY A 77 -0.70 -19.42 10.22
CA GLY A 77 -0.87 -18.08 10.78
C GLY A 77 -1.11 -18.13 12.28
N TYR A 78 -1.50 -16.99 12.81
CA TYR A 78 -1.95 -16.88 14.18
C TYR A 78 -3.03 -15.81 14.31
N HIS A 79 -3.90 -15.97 15.30
CA HIS A 79 -4.90 -14.98 15.65
C HIS A 79 -4.26 -13.85 16.46
N SER A 80 -4.24 -12.65 15.91
CA SER A 80 -3.48 -11.49 16.43
C SER A 80 -3.84 -11.02 17.83
N LYS A 81 -5.05 -11.31 18.33
CA LYS A 81 -5.46 -10.95 19.69
C LYS A 81 -5.11 -12.00 20.74
N THR A 82 -5.10 -13.27 20.35
CA THR A 82 -4.96 -14.40 21.29
C THR A 82 -3.62 -15.12 21.12
N ASN A 83 -2.86 -14.79 20.07
CA ASN A 83 -1.66 -15.49 19.63
C ASN A 83 -1.85 -17.00 19.36
N LYS A 84 -3.11 -17.47 19.25
CA LYS A 84 -3.42 -18.86 18.94
C LYS A 84 -2.98 -19.16 17.50
N LEU A 85 -2.14 -20.18 17.34
CA LEU A 85 -1.72 -20.66 16.02
C LEU A 85 -2.90 -21.25 15.27
N CYS A 86 -2.92 -21.04 13.94
CA CYS A 86 -3.91 -21.62 13.04
C CYS A 86 -3.24 -22.25 11.83
N LYS A 87 -3.83 -23.34 11.35
CA LYS A 87 -3.43 -24.04 10.13
C LYS A 87 -4.66 -24.31 9.28
N TYR A 88 -4.59 -23.95 8.00
CA TYR A 88 -5.62 -24.27 7.01
C TYR A 88 -5.04 -25.14 5.90
N ARG A 89 -5.90 -25.99 5.33
CA ARG A 89 -5.63 -26.76 4.12
C ARG A 89 -6.68 -26.44 3.07
N CYS A 90 -6.26 -26.24 1.84
CA CYS A 90 -7.19 -25.90 0.75
C CYS A 90 -6.69 -26.43 -0.61
N LYS A 91 -7.63 -26.51 -1.55
CA LYS A 91 -7.35 -26.89 -2.96
C LYS A 91 -6.86 -25.70 -3.79
N ARG A 92 -7.29 -24.50 -3.42
CA ARG A 92 -7.06 -23.24 -4.15
C ARG A 92 -6.76 -22.12 -3.17
N VAL A 93 -6.00 -21.12 -3.62
CA VAL A 93 -5.68 -19.91 -2.85
C VAL A 93 -6.10 -18.68 -3.66
N VAL A 94 -6.84 -17.77 -3.05
CA VAL A 94 -7.18 -16.47 -3.65
C VAL A 94 -6.38 -15.38 -2.95
N LEU A 95 -5.51 -14.69 -3.69
CA LEU A 95 -4.69 -13.60 -3.20
C LEU A 95 -5.43 -12.27 -3.36
N ALA A 96 -5.98 -11.77 -2.26
CA ALA A 96 -6.65 -10.47 -2.19
C ALA A 96 -5.96 -9.51 -1.19
N CYS A 97 -4.62 -9.62 -1.06
CA CYS A 97 -3.85 -8.96 0.00
C CYS A 97 -3.60 -7.46 -0.23
N GLY A 98 -4.00 -6.92 -1.38
CA GLY A 98 -3.75 -5.52 -1.75
C GLY A 98 -2.26 -5.14 -1.76
N SER A 99 -1.97 -3.86 -1.50
CA SER A 99 -0.61 -3.34 -1.34
C SER A 99 -0.48 -2.64 -0.01
N SER A 100 0.41 -3.13 0.85
CA SER A 100 0.52 -2.70 2.26
C SER A 100 1.92 -2.25 2.68
N SER A 101 2.93 -2.42 1.82
CA SER A 101 4.30 -1.96 2.11
C SER A 101 4.57 -0.65 1.36
N PRO A 102 4.77 0.50 2.03
CA PRO A 102 5.03 1.75 1.33
C PRO A 102 6.33 1.69 0.53
N LYS A 103 6.33 2.34 -0.64
CA LYS A 103 7.55 2.56 -1.41
C LYS A 103 8.43 3.57 -0.68
N ARG A 104 9.75 3.35 -0.79
CA ARG A 104 10.81 4.15 -0.16
C ARG A 104 11.58 4.87 -1.26
N LEU A 105 12.08 6.07 -0.95
CA LEU A 105 12.94 6.85 -1.84
C LEU A 105 14.35 6.23 -1.90
N ASN A 106 14.76 5.57 -0.82
CA ASN A 106 16.11 5.05 -0.56
C ASN A 106 17.17 6.15 -0.61
N VAL A 107 16.91 7.27 0.09
CA VAL A 107 17.81 8.43 0.15
C VAL A 107 18.36 8.65 1.56
N PRO A 108 19.51 9.33 1.71
CA PRO A 108 20.06 9.64 3.02
C PRO A 108 19.05 10.35 3.93
N ASN A 109 19.00 9.92 5.19
CA ASN A 109 18.15 10.45 6.27
C ASN A 109 16.64 10.34 6.05
N GLU A 110 16.17 9.47 5.15
CA GLU A 110 14.74 9.21 4.93
C GLU A 110 14.00 8.65 6.17
N ASP A 111 14.70 7.97 7.09
CA ASP A 111 14.12 7.41 8.32
C ASP A 111 13.96 8.44 9.46
N ALA A 112 14.17 9.75 9.20
CA ALA A 112 14.03 10.77 10.24
C ALA A 112 12.58 10.85 10.78
N PRO A 113 12.36 11.16 12.07
CA PRO A 113 11.02 11.13 12.70
C PRO A 113 9.96 12.06 12.09
N ASN A 114 10.38 13.10 11.38
CA ASN A 114 9.52 14.06 10.72
C ASN A 114 9.23 13.69 9.25
N ILE A 115 9.78 12.58 8.75
CA ILE A 115 9.51 12.03 7.43
C ILE A 115 8.56 10.85 7.58
N LEU A 116 7.43 10.94 6.90
CA LEU A 116 6.36 9.96 7.00
C LEU A 116 6.22 9.23 5.68
N HIS A 117 6.42 7.92 5.71
CA HIS A 117 5.94 7.04 4.65
C HIS A 117 4.47 6.76 4.92
N SER A 118 3.62 7.14 3.96
CA SER A 118 2.19 6.88 4.02
C SER A 118 1.92 5.43 4.53
N ASN A 119 0.94 5.29 5.44
CA ASN A 119 0.51 4.11 6.22
C ASN A 119 1.45 3.48 7.27
N ALA A 120 2.74 3.84 7.39
CA ALA A 120 3.68 3.04 8.21
C ALA A 120 4.06 3.59 9.60
N SER A 121 3.58 4.77 10.02
CA SER A 121 3.92 5.33 11.34
C SER A 121 3.09 4.69 12.46
N ARG A 122 3.47 3.46 12.81
CA ARG A 122 3.57 2.81 14.16
C ARG A 122 2.75 3.31 15.37
N SER A 123 1.54 3.83 15.16
CA SER A 123 0.58 4.15 16.25
C SER A 123 -0.78 4.53 15.67
N ARG A 124 -1.69 3.55 15.49
CA ARG A 124 -3.15 3.70 15.20
C ARG A 124 -3.58 4.67 14.08
N CYS A 125 -2.66 5.29 13.35
CA CYS A 125 -2.90 6.19 12.24
C CYS A 125 -2.71 5.40 10.93
N HIS A 126 -3.51 4.34 10.75
CA HIS A 126 -3.63 3.70 9.46
C HIS A 126 -4.48 4.62 8.57
N LEU A 127 -3.87 5.10 7.49
CA LEU A 127 -4.24 6.29 6.78
C LEU A 127 -5.48 6.05 5.90
N GLY A 128 -6.43 6.97 6.04
CA GLY A 128 -7.39 7.33 5.02
C GLY A 128 -7.76 8.78 5.29
N LEU A 129 -6.96 9.73 4.81
CA LEU A 129 -7.22 11.18 4.89
C LEU A 129 -7.29 11.85 6.28
N PHE A 130 -6.90 11.17 7.35
CA PHE A 130 -6.76 11.83 8.65
C PHE A 130 -5.29 12.16 8.87
N VAL A 131 -4.92 13.36 8.45
CA VAL A 131 -3.94 14.12 9.21
C VAL A 131 -4.57 14.32 10.60
N PRO A 132 -4.08 13.67 11.68
CA PRO A 132 -4.72 13.79 12.99
C PRO A 132 -4.82 15.27 13.38
N SER A 133 -5.88 15.70 14.07
CA SER A 133 -5.97 17.08 14.56
C SER A 133 -4.69 17.49 15.29
N LYS A 134 -4.18 16.61 16.16
CA LYS A 134 -2.89 16.79 16.86
C LYS A 134 -1.68 16.96 15.93
N PHE A 135 -1.68 16.34 14.74
CA PHE A 135 -0.62 16.56 13.75
C PHE A 135 -0.76 17.95 13.12
N CYS A 136 -1.97 18.36 12.75
CA CYS A 136 -2.23 19.71 12.25
C CYS A 136 -1.90 20.77 13.31
N ASP A 137 -2.26 20.54 14.58
CA ASP A 137 -2.03 21.45 15.69
C ASP A 137 -0.53 21.65 15.94
N ASN A 138 0.26 20.58 15.88
CA ASN A 138 1.71 20.66 16.02
C ASN A 138 2.37 21.37 14.82
N ILE A 139 1.86 21.21 13.59
CA ILE A 139 2.41 21.88 12.41
C ILE A 139 2.06 23.36 12.39
N ARG A 140 0.81 23.72 12.75
CA ARG A 140 0.36 25.11 12.84
C ARG A 140 1.22 25.93 13.80
N LYS A 141 1.79 25.31 14.83
CA LYS A 141 2.74 25.97 15.75
C LYS A 141 4.11 26.25 15.14
N CYS A 142 4.53 25.46 14.14
CA CYS A 142 5.86 25.59 13.53
C CYS A 142 5.90 26.58 12.36
N ASN A 143 4.75 27.03 11.83
CA ASN A 143 4.63 27.93 10.67
C ASN A 143 5.45 27.54 9.42
N LEU A 144 5.94 26.30 9.34
CA LEU A 144 6.74 25.78 8.22
C LEU A 144 5.90 24.87 7.33
N PRO A 145 6.11 24.90 6.00
CA PRO A 145 5.36 24.08 5.06
C PRO A 145 5.57 22.60 5.29
N VAL A 146 4.62 21.79 4.82
CA VAL A 146 4.74 20.33 4.72
C VAL A 146 5.18 19.97 3.31
N LEU A 147 6.23 19.16 3.22
CA LEU A 147 6.66 18.57 1.96
C LEU A 147 5.77 17.35 1.63
N VAL A 148 5.19 17.30 0.45
CA VAL A 148 4.52 16.12 -0.09
C VAL A 148 5.28 15.64 -1.32
N VAL A 149 5.64 14.35 -1.35
CA VAL A 149 6.41 13.75 -2.46
C VAL A 149 5.57 12.69 -3.18
N GLY A 150 5.40 12.86 -4.49
CA GLY A 150 4.64 11.95 -5.36
C GLY A 150 3.47 12.62 -6.06
N ASP A 151 2.91 11.98 -7.09
CA ASP A 151 1.90 12.58 -7.99
C ASP A 151 0.64 11.72 -8.18
N GLY A 152 0.50 10.64 -7.41
CA GLY A 152 -0.68 9.78 -7.45
C GLY A 152 -1.87 10.31 -6.66
N LEU A 153 -2.98 9.58 -6.69
CA LEU A 153 -4.20 9.92 -5.93
C LEU A 153 -3.93 10.10 -4.43
N SER A 154 -3.06 9.27 -3.83
CA SER A 154 -2.68 9.40 -2.42
C SER A 154 -1.96 10.71 -2.11
N ALA A 155 -1.11 11.19 -3.02
CA ALA A 155 -0.44 12.48 -2.89
C ALA A 155 -1.46 13.62 -3.04
N ALA A 156 -2.33 13.55 -4.05
CA ALA A 156 -3.39 14.55 -4.27
C ALA A 156 -4.33 14.68 -3.07
N ASP A 157 -4.75 13.56 -2.49
CA ASP A 157 -5.56 13.53 -1.27
C ASP A 157 -4.83 14.17 -0.08
N THR A 158 -3.53 13.91 0.06
CA THR A 158 -2.69 14.48 1.11
C THR A 158 -2.59 16.00 0.95
N VAL A 159 -2.24 16.48 -0.25
CA VAL A 159 -2.16 17.92 -0.55
C VAL A 159 -3.50 18.59 -0.28
N THR A 160 -4.58 18.08 -0.85
CA THR A 160 -5.93 18.63 -0.66
C THR A 160 -6.28 18.74 0.82
N ARG A 161 -5.97 17.71 1.61
CA ARG A 161 -6.26 17.70 3.05
C ARG A 161 -5.45 18.75 3.82
N LEU A 162 -4.18 18.94 3.48
CA LEU A 162 -3.32 19.95 4.11
C LEU A 162 -3.80 21.36 3.76
N LEU A 163 -4.17 21.61 2.50
CA LEU A 163 -4.73 22.89 2.07
C LEU A 163 -6.06 23.21 2.77
N LEU A 164 -6.96 22.23 2.91
CA LEU A 164 -8.20 22.38 3.69
C LEU A 164 -7.94 22.67 5.18
N ALA A 165 -6.78 22.28 5.70
CA ALA A 165 -6.36 22.59 7.07
C ALA A 165 -5.56 23.90 7.16
N GLU A 166 -5.48 24.67 6.07
CA GLU A 166 -4.71 25.92 5.95
C GLU A 166 -3.21 25.73 6.26
N ILE A 167 -2.67 24.56 5.93
CA ILE A 167 -1.25 24.25 6.10
C ILE A 167 -0.54 24.46 4.76
N PRO A 168 0.53 25.28 4.70
CA PRO A 168 1.31 25.46 3.48
C PRO A 168 1.95 24.15 3.01
N VAL A 169 1.94 23.91 1.70
CA VAL A 169 2.40 22.67 1.06
C VAL A 169 3.46 22.97 0.01
N ILE A 170 4.59 22.29 0.14
CA ILE A 170 5.57 22.12 -0.94
C ILE A 170 5.28 20.76 -1.58
N HIS A 171 4.97 20.73 -2.86
CA HIS A 171 4.59 19.51 -3.58
C HIS A 171 5.63 19.16 -4.65
N SER A 172 6.45 18.13 -4.38
CA SER A 172 7.51 17.66 -5.28
C SER A 172 7.13 16.36 -5.97
N PHE A 173 7.38 16.28 -7.28
CA PHE A 173 7.16 15.07 -8.06
C PHE A 173 8.02 15.02 -9.32
N ARG A 174 8.37 13.80 -9.74
CA ARG A 174 9.32 13.52 -10.83
C ARG A 174 8.78 13.77 -12.24
N ARG A 175 7.46 13.75 -12.40
CA ARG A 175 6.81 13.96 -13.70
C ARG A 175 6.60 15.44 -13.98
N SER A 176 6.37 15.76 -15.25
CA SER A 176 6.01 17.11 -15.65
C SER A 176 4.58 17.46 -15.21
N LEU A 177 4.28 18.76 -15.10
CA LEU A 177 2.92 19.23 -14.80
C LEU A 177 1.89 18.72 -15.80
N GLN A 178 2.25 18.65 -17.08
CA GLN A 178 1.34 18.22 -18.15
C GLN A 178 0.95 16.76 -17.96
N GLU A 179 1.91 15.87 -17.70
CA GLU A 179 1.66 14.46 -17.46
C GLU A 179 0.82 14.22 -16.21
N VAL A 180 1.07 14.97 -15.13
CA VAL A 180 0.31 14.90 -13.88
C VAL A 180 -1.13 15.33 -14.10
N ARG A 181 -1.35 16.47 -14.75
CA ARG A 181 -2.69 16.96 -15.10
C ARG A 181 -3.44 15.97 -15.99
N HIS A 182 -2.78 15.37 -16.98
CA HIS A 182 -3.39 14.37 -17.85
C HIS A 182 -3.83 13.10 -17.09
N SER A 183 -3.16 12.73 -16.00
CA SER A 183 -3.63 11.65 -15.13
C SER A 183 -4.93 12.00 -14.41
N PHE A 184 -5.11 13.26 -14.02
CA PHE A 184 -6.28 13.72 -13.28
C PHE A 184 -7.50 14.04 -14.16
N THR A 185 -7.31 14.39 -15.45
CA THR A 185 -8.43 14.62 -16.38
C THR A 185 -9.28 13.36 -16.63
N LYS A 186 -8.77 12.17 -16.28
CA LYS A 186 -9.51 10.91 -16.35
C LYS A 186 -10.62 10.79 -15.30
N PHE A 187 -10.62 11.66 -14.29
CA PHE A 187 -11.65 11.67 -13.25
C PHE A 187 -12.73 12.69 -13.59
N SER A 188 -13.99 12.37 -13.29
CA SER A 188 -15.10 13.31 -13.50
C SER A 188 -14.93 14.55 -12.63
N LYS A 189 -15.01 15.74 -13.24
CA LYS A 189 -14.98 17.03 -12.54
C LYS A 189 -16.13 17.20 -11.54
N ILE A 190 -17.27 16.57 -11.81
CA ILE A 190 -18.45 16.62 -10.94
C ILE A 190 -18.23 15.77 -9.70
N LEU A 191 -17.68 14.57 -9.86
CA LEU A 191 -17.51 13.61 -8.76
C LEU A 191 -16.23 13.88 -7.94
N TYR A 192 -15.20 14.45 -8.56
CA TYR A 192 -13.90 14.70 -7.94
C TYR A 192 -13.44 16.15 -8.19
N PRO A 193 -14.20 17.16 -7.73
CA PRO A 193 -13.85 18.57 -7.91
C PRO A 193 -12.51 18.93 -7.23
N GLU A 194 -12.13 18.24 -6.16
CA GLU A 194 -10.89 18.49 -5.42
C GLU A 194 -9.64 18.25 -6.27
N TYR A 195 -9.62 17.20 -7.09
CA TYR A 195 -8.48 16.90 -7.97
C TYR A 195 -8.34 17.93 -9.08
N HIS A 196 -9.47 18.49 -9.55
CA HIS A 196 -9.48 19.54 -10.54
C HIS A 196 -9.00 20.86 -9.94
N LYS A 197 -9.37 21.17 -8.68
CA LYS A 197 -8.83 22.32 -7.97
C LYS A 197 -7.33 22.21 -7.78
N LEU A 198 -6.81 21.04 -7.41
CA LEU A 198 -5.36 20.81 -7.34
C LEU A 198 -4.67 21.01 -8.70
N CYS A 199 -5.28 20.55 -9.80
CA CYS A 199 -4.75 20.80 -11.14
C CYS A 199 -4.70 22.30 -11.50
N GLN A 200 -5.66 23.09 -11.01
CA GLN A 200 -5.64 24.55 -11.18
C GLN A 200 -4.48 25.17 -10.41
N LEU A 201 -4.24 24.74 -9.17
CA LEU A 201 -3.10 25.18 -8.35
C LEU A 201 -1.75 24.81 -8.97
N MET A 202 -1.70 23.72 -9.75
CA MET A 202 -0.53 23.30 -10.52
C MET A 202 -0.32 24.07 -11.84
N THR A 203 -1.20 25.02 -12.19
CA THR A 203 -1.09 25.73 -13.47
C THR A 203 0.04 26.76 -13.41
N PRO A 204 0.97 26.79 -14.38
CA PRO A 204 2.02 27.80 -14.42
C PRO A 204 1.45 29.22 -14.33
N GLY A 205 2.03 30.06 -13.47
CA GLY A 205 1.57 31.43 -13.23
C GLY A 205 0.47 31.57 -12.17
N VAL A 206 -0.13 30.47 -11.71
CA VAL A 206 -1.00 30.51 -10.52
C VAL A 206 -0.13 30.54 -9.28
N ASN A 207 -0.21 31.64 -8.54
CA ASN A 207 0.45 31.79 -7.25
C ASN A 207 -0.58 31.63 -6.13
N ASP A 208 -0.40 30.62 -5.29
CA ASP A 208 -1.25 30.36 -4.13
C ASP A 208 -0.39 30.40 -2.86
N ARG A 209 -0.86 31.14 -1.85
CA ARG A 209 -0.12 31.35 -0.60
C ARG A 209 0.21 30.04 0.14
N LEU A 210 -0.61 29.01 -0.05
CA LEU A 210 -0.51 27.75 0.66
C LEU A 210 0.03 26.62 -0.21
N TYR A 211 0.32 26.84 -1.50
CA TYR A 211 0.71 25.77 -2.40
C TYR A 211 1.85 26.18 -3.34
N THR A 212 2.91 25.38 -3.35
CA THR A 212 4.03 25.53 -4.28
C THR A 212 4.36 24.18 -4.91
N ALA A 213 4.38 24.11 -6.24
CA ALA A 213 4.68 22.89 -6.99
C ALA A 213 6.13 22.88 -7.48
N TYR A 214 6.79 21.73 -7.31
CA TYR A 214 8.13 21.41 -7.80
C TYR A 214 8.03 20.21 -8.76
N PRO A 215 7.54 20.40 -10.00
CA PRO A 215 7.51 19.36 -11.01
C PRO A 215 8.91 19.03 -11.52
N ASN A 216 9.09 17.85 -12.12
CA ASN A 216 10.39 17.38 -12.60
C ASN A 216 11.49 17.41 -11.53
N THR A 217 11.14 17.12 -10.28
CA THR A 217 12.11 17.08 -9.18
C THR A 217 12.14 15.70 -8.54
N GLU A 218 13.34 15.31 -8.14
CA GLU A 218 13.61 14.11 -7.34
C GLU A 218 14.25 14.53 -6.02
N VAL A 219 13.77 13.94 -4.93
CA VAL A 219 14.39 14.11 -3.62
C VAL A 219 15.66 13.27 -3.59
N ILE A 220 16.80 13.89 -3.26
CA ILE A 220 18.10 13.20 -3.18
C ILE A 220 18.60 13.00 -1.76
N GLY A 221 17.96 13.63 -0.77
CA GLY A 221 18.29 13.43 0.63
C GLY A 221 17.64 14.46 1.55
N PHE A 222 17.70 14.17 2.83
CA PHE A 222 17.24 15.05 3.89
C PHE A 222 18.41 15.46 4.78
N SER A 223 18.36 16.65 5.36
CA SER A 223 19.38 17.14 6.29
C SER A 223 18.72 17.92 7.42
N ARG A 224 19.09 17.62 8.66
CA ARG A 224 18.60 18.37 9.82
C ARG A 224 19.53 19.56 10.03
N ILE A 225 18.95 20.76 10.13
CA ILE A 225 19.74 21.94 10.48
C ILE A 225 19.42 22.30 11.93
N PRO A 226 20.41 22.26 12.85
CA PRO A 226 20.23 22.75 14.21
C PRO A 226 20.04 24.27 14.21
N ASN A 227 19.14 24.79 15.06
CA ASN A 227 19.03 26.21 15.40
C ASN A 227 18.77 27.19 14.24
N VAL A 228 17.94 26.83 13.25
CA VAL A 228 17.59 27.75 12.16
C VAL A 228 16.48 28.71 12.59
N LYS A 229 16.77 30.01 12.61
CA LYS A 229 15.75 31.06 12.50
C LYS A 229 15.17 30.99 11.09
N CYS A 230 14.02 30.34 10.94
CA CYS A 230 13.37 30.19 9.65
C CYS A 230 12.89 31.57 9.14
N ARG A 231 13.39 31.99 7.97
CA ARG A 231 12.88 33.17 7.27
C ARG A 231 11.70 32.72 6.41
N LEU A 232 10.49 33.03 6.87
CA LEU A 232 9.30 32.97 6.00
C LEU A 232 9.33 34.18 5.08
N ILE A 233 9.23 33.96 3.77
CA ILE A 233 8.78 34.98 2.81
C ILE A 233 7.40 34.47 2.38
N PRO A 234 6.28 35.15 2.70
CA PRO A 234 6.02 36.51 2.22
C PRO A 234 5.47 37.48 3.30
N GLU A 235 5.86 38.75 3.15
CA GLU A 235 5.35 39.94 3.86
C GLU A 235 5.45 39.94 5.41
N GLY A 236 6.66 40.20 5.90
CA GLY A 236 6.84 41.16 7.00
C GLY A 236 6.57 40.72 8.44
N LYS A 237 6.40 39.43 8.76
CA LYS A 237 6.30 38.98 10.17
C LYS A 237 7.28 37.86 10.51
N ASN A 238 8.32 38.21 11.28
CA ASN A 238 9.25 37.27 11.88
C ASN A 238 8.59 36.58 13.09
N PHE A 239 8.36 35.27 13.00
CA PHE A 239 8.06 34.43 14.17
C PHE A 239 9.23 33.48 14.39
N GLY A 240 9.99 33.71 15.46
CA GLY A 240 11.06 32.82 15.89
C GLY A 240 10.48 31.68 16.75
N PHE A 241 10.69 30.44 16.32
CA PHE A 241 10.51 29.26 17.16
C PHE A 241 11.76 28.39 17.06
N ASP A 242 12.17 27.82 18.18
CA ASP A 242 13.24 26.82 18.25
C ASP A 242 12.66 25.46 17.88
N ALA A 243 12.46 25.25 16.57
CA ALA A 243 12.07 23.97 16.01
C ALA A 243 13.22 23.51 15.13
N SER A 244 13.76 22.31 15.37
CA SER A 244 14.74 21.73 14.46
C SER A 244 14.11 21.56 13.09
N SER A 245 14.49 22.40 12.13
CA SER A 245 13.97 22.38 10.78
C SER A 245 14.72 21.35 9.96
N THR A 246 14.02 20.66 9.07
CA THR A 246 14.66 19.75 8.11
C THR A 246 14.66 20.40 6.74
N VAL A 247 15.78 20.26 6.06
CA VAL A 247 15.96 20.68 4.67
C VAL A 247 15.87 19.45 3.78
N VAL A 248 15.12 19.60 2.69
CA VAL A 248 15.11 18.64 1.59
C VAL A 248 15.99 19.18 0.48
N LYS A 249 16.83 18.30 -0.07
CA LYS A 249 17.59 18.58 -1.27
C LYS A 249 16.83 18.03 -2.47
N LEU A 250 16.52 18.90 -3.43
CA LEU A 250 15.85 18.53 -4.67
C LEU A 250 16.82 18.57 -5.85
N LYS A 251 16.80 17.53 -6.68
CA LYS A 251 17.51 17.48 -7.97
C LYS A 251 16.52 17.54 -9.11
N SER A 252 16.87 18.26 -10.18
CA SER A 252 16.10 18.26 -11.43
C SER A 252 16.17 16.87 -12.08
N THR A 253 15.03 16.33 -12.50
CA THR A 253 14.99 15.11 -13.32
C THR A 253 15.25 15.38 -14.80
N LEU A 254 15.43 16.65 -15.18
CA LEU A 254 15.71 17.07 -16.57
C LEU A 254 17.22 17.15 -16.86
N VAL A 255 18.08 17.07 -15.83
CA VAL A 255 19.53 17.23 -15.95
C VAL A 255 20.26 16.05 -15.32
N ASP A 256 21.10 15.36 -16.11
CA ASP A 256 21.76 14.12 -15.69
C ASP A 256 23.06 14.37 -14.89
N ARG A 257 23.72 15.53 -15.08
CA ARG A 257 25.01 15.86 -14.44
C ARG A 257 24.86 16.17 -12.94
N SER A 258 25.82 15.71 -12.14
CA SER A 258 25.68 15.49 -10.69
C SER A 258 25.65 16.74 -9.82
N ASP A 259 26.40 17.79 -10.14
CA ASP A 259 26.61 18.92 -9.21
C ASP A 259 25.87 20.22 -9.59
N ASP A 260 25.51 20.40 -10.88
CA ASP A 260 24.75 21.56 -11.37
C ASP A 260 23.22 21.35 -11.41
N ALA A 261 22.73 20.21 -10.90
CA ALA A 261 21.32 19.80 -11.01
C ALA A 261 20.52 19.98 -9.70
N ILE A 262 21.13 20.49 -8.63
CA ILE A 262 20.39 20.82 -7.40
C ILE A 262 19.50 22.02 -7.72
N VAL A 263 18.19 21.81 -7.63
CA VAL A 263 17.19 22.81 -7.96
C VAL A 263 16.96 23.74 -6.77
N ASP A 264 16.94 23.19 -5.56
CA ASP A 264 16.65 23.95 -4.35
C ASP A 264 16.94 23.15 -3.07
N ASP A 265 17.30 23.89 -2.02
CA ASP A 265 17.35 23.43 -0.62
C ASP A 265 16.15 24.04 0.12
N LEU A 266 15.10 23.24 0.35
CA LEU A 266 13.84 23.74 0.92
C LEU A 266 13.67 23.33 2.37
N THR A 267 13.27 24.28 3.21
CA THR A 267 12.97 24.03 4.63
C THR A 267 11.52 23.61 4.82
N PHE A 268 11.29 22.57 5.61
CA PHE A 268 9.95 22.05 5.90
C PHE A 268 9.82 21.57 7.35
N SER A 269 8.58 21.50 7.85
CA SER A 269 8.27 20.96 9.19
C SER A 269 8.23 19.43 9.18
N LYS A 270 7.47 18.85 8.24
CA LYS A 270 7.33 17.41 8.02
C LYS A 270 7.28 17.06 6.53
N ALA A 271 7.66 15.84 6.20
CA ALA A 271 7.54 15.29 4.86
C ALA A 271 6.54 14.14 4.85
N VAL A 272 5.72 14.05 3.81
CA VAL A 272 4.81 12.92 3.54
C VAL A 272 5.17 12.32 2.19
N ILE A 273 5.77 11.13 2.24
CA ILE A 273 6.21 10.38 1.08
C ILE A 273 5.05 9.51 0.58
N SER A 274 4.44 9.92 -0.53
CA SER A 274 3.23 9.34 -1.13
C SER A 274 3.50 8.83 -2.55
N ILE A 275 4.57 8.05 -2.71
CA ILE A 275 5.03 7.51 -4.00
C ILE A 275 4.48 6.09 -4.30
N GLY A 276 3.44 5.66 -3.58
CA GLY A 276 2.75 4.39 -3.77
C GLY A 276 3.19 3.26 -2.83
N TYR A 277 2.62 2.07 -3.04
CA TYR A 277 2.82 0.87 -2.22
C TYR A 277 3.24 -0.32 -3.06
N ARG A 278 3.84 -1.31 -2.40
CA ARG A 278 4.18 -2.63 -2.93
C ARG A 278 3.29 -3.69 -2.31
N PRO A 279 3.00 -4.78 -3.05
CA PRO A 279 2.33 -5.94 -2.49
C PRO A 279 3.19 -6.58 -1.40
N ASN A 280 2.56 -7.02 -0.31
CA ASN A 280 3.24 -7.74 0.76
C ASN A 280 2.86 -9.21 0.69
N LEU A 281 3.71 -10.01 0.04
CA LEU A 281 3.56 -11.46 -0.10
C LEU A 281 4.63 -12.21 0.70
N LYS A 282 5.15 -11.65 1.80
CA LYS A 282 6.24 -12.25 2.59
C LYS A 282 5.95 -13.66 3.10
N PHE A 283 4.68 -14.07 3.15
CA PHE A 283 4.26 -15.42 3.50
C PHE A 283 4.54 -16.48 2.42
N PHE A 284 4.90 -16.06 1.20
CA PHE A 284 5.45 -16.95 0.17
C PHE A 284 6.97 -16.85 0.11
N ASP A 285 7.60 -17.98 -0.23
CA ASP A 285 9.01 -18.04 -0.59
C ASP A 285 9.33 -17.14 -1.81
N ASP A 286 10.52 -16.54 -1.84
CA ASP A 286 10.93 -15.60 -2.89
C ASP A 286 10.91 -16.21 -4.29
N ARG A 287 11.35 -17.47 -4.42
CA ARG A 287 11.30 -18.21 -5.69
C ARG A 287 9.86 -18.38 -6.18
N TYR A 288 8.94 -18.69 -5.27
CA TYR A 288 7.55 -18.91 -5.61
C TYR A 288 6.83 -17.61 -5.98
N LYS A 289 7.14 -16.48 -5.32
CA LYS A 289 6.62 -15.17 -5.72
C LYS A 289 6.98 -14.81 -7.17
N LYS A 290 8.21 -15.10 -7.57
CA LYS A 290 8.69 -14.84 -8.94
C LYS A 290 7.97 -15.69 -9.98
N SER A 291 7.63 -16.94 -9.67
CA SER A 291 6.86 -17.79 -10.60
C SER A 291 5.43 -17.29 -10.84
N LEU A 292 4.87 -16.47 -9.95
CA LEU A 292 3.56 -15.84 -10.13
C LEU A 292 3.60 -14.55 -10.94
N ALA A 293 4.78 -13.94 -11.14
CA ALA A 293 4.92 -12.66 -11.81
C ALA A 293 4.91 -12.80 -13.34
N GLY A 294 4.38 -11.80 -14.05
CA GLY A 294 4.44 -11.77 -15.52
C GLY A 294 5.87 -11.76 -16.08
N ASN A 295 6.82 -11.19 -15.33
CA ASN A 295 8.25 -11.36 -15.58
C ASN A 295 8.90 -12.05 -14.38
N HIS A 296 9.24 -13.33 -14.55
CA HIS A 296 9.84 -14.18 -13.51
C HIS A 296 11.24 -13.72 -13.03
N TRP A 297 11.91 -12.84 -13.78
CA TRP A 297 13.22 -12.31 -13.41
C TRP A 297 13.13 -11.11 -12.46
N LYS A 298 11.96 -10.47 -12.38
CA LYS A 298 11.72 -9.28 -11.55
C LYS A 298 10.83 -9.64 -10.36
N ASN A 299 10.98 -8.89 -9.27
CA ASN A 299 10.06 -9.01 -8.13
C ASN A 299 8.68 -8.45 -8.51
N LEU A 300 7.64 -8.93 -7.83
CA LEU A 300 6.28 -8.37 -7.98
C LEU A 300 6.26 -6.89 -7.57
N ASP A 301 5.66 -6.06 -8.41
CA ASP A 301 5.43 -4.63 -8.20
C ASP A 301 4.04 -4.27 -8.70
N SER A 302 3.33 -3.43 -7.93
CA SER A 302 1.93 -3.02 -8.19
C SER A 302 1.72 -2.22 -9.49
N LYS A 303 2.80 -1.89 -10.22
CA LYS A 303 2.75 -1.15 -11.48
C LYS A 303 3.57 -1.82 -12.58
N CYS A 304 4.78 -2.28 -12.26
CA CYS A 304 5.74 -2.70 -13.29
C CYS A 304 5.85 -4.21 -13.50
N ASN A 305 5.35 -5.03 -12.56
CA ASN A 305 5.43 -6.48 -12.65
C ASN A 305 4.37 -7.15 -11.78
N LEU A 306 3.18 -7.34 -12.35
CA LEU A 306 1.99 -7.81 -11.64
C LEU A 306 2.00 -9.34 -11.50
N VAL A 307 1.08 -9.85 -10.68
CA VAL A 307 0.72 -11.28 -10.74
C VAL A 307 0.09 -11.53 -12.10
N ASP A 308 0.63 -12.48 -12.86
CA ASP A 308 0.11 -12.81 -14.18
C ASP A 308 -1.11 -13.72 -14.05
N VAL A 309 -2.25 -13.21 -14.51
CA VAL A 309 -3.53 -13.89 -14.42
C VAL A 309 -4.25 -13.90 -15.76
N ASP A 310 -5.10 -14.90 -15.95
CA ASP A 310 -6.10 -14.84 -16.99
C ASP A 310 -7.12 -13.71 -16.70
N PRO A 311 -7.38 -12.81 -17.66
CA PRO A 311 -8.19 -11.62 -17.40
C PRO A 311 -9.66 -11.92 -17.07
N PHE A 312 -10.18 -13.09 -17.47
CA PHE A 312 -11.59 -13.46 -17.32
C PHE A 312 -11.84 -14.31 -16.07
N THR A 313 -10.93 -15.21 -15.74
CA THR A 313 -11.05 -16.10 -14.55
C THR A 313 -10.27 -15.59 -13.34
N LYS A 314 -9.30 -14.69 -13.55
CA LYS A 314 -8.33 -14.19 -12.56
C LYS A 314 -7.40 -15.27 -11.98
N LYS A 315 -7.38 -16.44 -12.62
CA LYS A 315 -6.49 -17.55 -12.30
C LYS A 315 -5.07 -17.22 -12.72
N SER A 316 -4.09 -17.53 -11.87
CA SER A 316 -2.67 -17.32 -12.15
C SER A 316 -2.22 -18.21 -13.29
N ARG A 317 -1.51 -17.63 -14.26
CA ARG A 317 -0.89 -18.38 -15.36
C ARG A 317 0.33 -19.18 -14.89
N GLY A 318 1.02 -18.69 -13.86
CA GLY A 318 2.18 -19.35 -13.26
C GLY A 318 1.83 -20.50 -12.31
N ASP A 319 0.63 -20.49 -11.73
CA ASP A 319 0.10 -21.61 -10.94
C ASP A 319 -1.44 -21.62 -10.97
N PRO A 320 -2.07 -22.52 -11.75
CA PRO A 320 -3.53 -22.59 -11.89
C PRO A 320 -4.31 -22.83 -10.60
N THR A 321 -3.63 -23.19 -9.50
CA THR A 321 -4.26 -23.35 -8.18
C THR A 321 -4.36 -22.04 -7.39
N ILE A 322 -3.84 -20.93 -7.94
CA ILE A 322 -3.87 -19.59 -7.35
C ILE A 322 -4.73 -18.65 -8.19
N TYR A 323 -5.48 -17.78 -7.52
CA TYR A 323 -6.15 -16.61 -8.11
C TYR A 323 -5.58 -15.34 -7.49
N ALA A 324 -5.63 -14.21 -8.18
CA ALA A 324 -5.21 -12.93 -7.62
C ALA A 324 -6.18 -11.80 -7.98
N LEU A 325 -6.36 -10.85 -7.05
CA LEU A 325 -7.32 -9.76 -7.14
C LEU A 325 -6.72 -8.41 -6.72
N GLY A 326 -7.37 -7.35 -7.16
CA GLY A 326 -7.07 -5.98 -6.73
C GLY A 326 -5.71 -5.49 -7.22
N PRO A 327 -5.00 -4.66 -6.42
CA PRO A 327 -3.72 -4.08 -6.81
C PRO A 327 -2.64 -5.08 -7.24
N LEU A 328 -2.75 -6.36 -6.86
CA LEU A 328 -1.84 -7.43 -7.31
C LEU A 328 -1.87 -7.64 -8.83
N ILE A 329 -3.00 -7.31 -9.47
CA ILE A 329 -3.25 -7.44 -10.91
C ILE A 329 -3.58 -6.08 -11.56
N ALA A 330 -3.15 -4.99 -10.93
CA ALA A 330 -3.43 -3.59 -11.30
C ALA A 330 -4.90 -3.12 -11.24
N ASP A 331 -5.78 -3.90 -10.60
CA ASP A 331 -7.14 -3.48 -10.26
C ASP A 331 -7.12 -2.52 -9.06
N ASN A 332 -6.66 -1.28 -9.32
CA ASN A 332 -6.43 -0.26 -8.30
C ASN A 332 -7.69 0.54 -7.92
N PHE A 333 -8.80 0.36 -8.64
CA PHE A 333 -10.07 1.03 -8.35
C PHE A 333 -11.07 0.05 -7.77
N VAL A 334 -11.80 0.51 -6.73
CA VAL A 334 -12.82 -0.30 -6.02
C VAL A 334 -13.83 -0.94 -6.97
N ARG A 335 -14.25 -0.22 -8.02
CA ARG A 335 -15.21 -0.72 -9.02
C ARG A 335 -14.75 -2.00 -9.73
N TYR A 336 -13.44 -2.25 -9.84
CA TYR A 336 -12.91 -3.45 -10.48
C TYR A 336 -12.92 -4.67 -9.55
N LEU A 337 -12.92 -4.46 -8.22
CA LEU A 337 -12.89 -5.54 -7.24
C LEU A 337 -14.14 -6.41 -7.30
N ILE A 338 -15.31 -5.81 -7.57
CA ILE A 338 -16.60 -6.53 -7.66
C ILE A 338 -16.55 -7.53 -8.83
N GLY A 339 -16.20 -7.05 -10.03
CA GLY A 339 -16.09 -7.89 -11.22
C GLY A 339 -15.03 -8.97 -11.09
N GLY A 340 -13.85 -8.61 -10.56
CA GLY A 340 -12.78 -9.59 -10.31
C GLY A 340 -13.18 -10.68 -9.32
N SER A 341 -13.87 -10.33 -8.23
CA SER A 341 -14.32 -11.30 -7.23
C SER A 341 -15.38 -12.26 -7.79
N MET A 342 -16.30 -11.74 -8.62
CA MET A 342 -17.32 -12.55 -9.29
C MET A 342 -16.71 -13.51 -10.32
N ALA A 343 -15.67 -13.08 -11.05
CA ALA A 343 -14.92 -13.94 -11.95
C ALA A 343 -14.29 -15.14 -11.23
N VAL A 344 -13.61 -14.89 -10.11
CA VAL A 344 -13.00 -15.95 -9.27
C VAL A 344 -14.08 -16.90 -8.74
N ALA A 345 -15.18 -16.37 -8.21
CA ALA A 345 -16.26 -17.20 -7.67
C ALA A 345 -16.90 -18.08 -8.76
N SER A 346 -17.17 -17.53 -9.94
CA SER A 346 -17.76 -18.25 -11.07
C SER A 346 -16.85 -19.40 -11.54
N ASP A 347 -15.55 -19.15 -11.66
CA ASP A 347 -14.58 -20.16 -12.07
C ASP A 347 -14.41 -21.25 -11.01
N LEU A 348 -14.33 -20.88 -9.72
CA LEU A 348 -14.29 -21.83 -8.61
C LEU A 348 -15.54 -22.70 -8.53
N ILE A 349 -16.73 -22.13 -8.75
CA ILE A 349 -17.97 -22.91 -8.78
C ILE A 349 -17.90 -23.95 -9.89
N LYS A 350 -17.53 -23.56 -11.12
CA LYS A 350 -17.43 -24.49 -12.26
C LYS A 350 -16.39 -25.61 -12.05
N GLU A 351 -15.30 -25.32 -11.34
CA GLU A 351 -14.27 -26.33 -11.04
C GLU A 351 -14.66 -27.29 -9.90
N LEU A 352 -15.52 -26.85 -8.99
CA LEU A 352 -15.83 -27.57 -7.74
C LEU A 352 -17.25 -28.15 -7.68
N SER A 353 -18.13 -27.74 -8.58
CA SER A 353 -19.41 -28.40 -8.90
C SER A 353 -19.17 -29.61 -9.77
#